data_AF-A0A5J5U5V0-F1
#
_entry.id   AF-A0A5J5U5V0-F1
#
_cell.length_a   1.000
_cell.length_b   1.000
_cell.length_c   1.000
_cell.angle_alpha   90.00
_cell.angle_beta   90.00
_cell.angle_gamma   90.00
#
_symmetry.space_group_name_H-M   'P 1'
#
loop_
_entity.id
_entity.type
_entity.pdbx_description
1 polymer ?
#
loop_
_entity_poly.entity_id
_entity_poly.type
_entity_poly.pdbx_seq_one_letter_code
_entity_poly.pdbx_strand_id
1 'polypeptide(L)'
;TDITIVASLIDKDNRKWKDELIRTTFEAVDADSILYIPLARKAHVDMIIWCEEHSSEFTVRSAYKLLQAQTTNTCPTDIQIIATTFYKQLWELQIP
;
A
#
# COMPACT_ATOMS: atom_id res chain seq x y z
N THR A 1 -24.14 -14.55 -1.71
CA THR A 1 -24.45 -13.12 -1.52
C THR A 1 -23.36 -12.34 -2.21
N ASP A 2 -23.70 -11.48 -3.16
CA ASP A 2 -22.71 -10.75 -3.94
C ASP A 2 -22.22 -9.54 -3.13
N ILE A 3 -21.03 -9.67 -2.53
CA ILE A 3 -20.41 -8.65 -1.68
C ILE A 3 -19.57 -7.76 -2.60
N THR A 4 -20.14 -6.63 -3.02
CA THR A 4 -19.48 -5.72 -3.98
C THR A 4 -18.68 -4.60 -3.31
N ILE A 5 -18.95 -4.30 -2.03
CA ILE A 5 -18.29 -3.22 -1.30
C ILE A 5 -17.87 -3.65 0.12
N VAL A 6 -16.71 -3.17 0.58
CA VAL A 6 -16.19 -3.46 1.93
C VAL A 6 -17.15 -3.00 3.03
N ALA A 7 -17.87 -1.90 2.81
CA ALA A 7 -18.84 -1.37 3.77
C ALA A 7 -19.97 -2.35 4.12
N SER A 8 -20.26 -3.32 3.25
CA SER A 8 -21.28 -4.36 3.50
C SER A 8 -20.83 -5.40 4.54
N LEU A 9 -19.51 -5.56 4.71
CA LEU A 9 -18.87 -6.46 5.69
C LEU A 9 -18.82 -5.86 7.10
N ILE A 10 -19.17 -4.58 7.25
CA ILE A 10 -19.09 -3.86 8.52
C ILE A 10 -20.50 -3.67 9.09
N ASP A 11 -20.67 -3.97 10.37
CA ASP A 11 -21.82 -3.55 11.17
C ASP A 11 -21.64 -2.06 11.52
N LYS A 12 -22.53 -1.22 10.96
CA LYS A 12 -22.45 0.24 11.11
C LYS A 12 -22.81 0.69 12.53
N ASP A 13 -23.67 -0.04 13.22
CA ASP A 13 -24.18 0.34 14.54
C ASP A 13 -23.14 -0.01 15.62
N ASN A 14 -22.56 -1.21 15.53
CA ASN A 14 -21.58 -1.69 16.49
C ASN A 14 -20.12 -1.39 16.10
N ARG A 15 -19.87 -0.88 14.88
CA ARG A 15 -18.53 -0.61 14.32
C ARG A 15 -17.62 -1.83 14.40
N LYS A 16 -18.17 -3.00 14.10
CA LYS A 16 -17.48 -4.29 14.12
C LYS A 16 -17.57 -4.96 12.76
N TRP A 17 -16.60 -5.81 12.47
CA TRP A 17 -16.69 -6.72 11.34
C TRP A 17 -17.82 -7.73 11.57
N LYS A 18 -18.55 -8.08 10.50
CA LYS A 18 -19.52 -9.16 10.50
C LYS A 18 -18.77 -10.49 10.39
N ASP A 19 -18.25 -10.96 11.52
CA ASP A 19 -17.34 -12.12 11.61
C ASP A 19 -17.86 -13.34 10.84
N GLU A 20 -19.08 -13.77 11.12
CA GLU A 20 -19.70 -14.93 10.46
C GLU A 20 -19.80 -14.76 8.93
N LEU A 21 -20.17 -13.58 8.46
CA LEU A 21 -20.29 -13.29 7.02
C LEU A 21 -18.92 -13.34 6.34
N ILE A 22 -17.89 -12.79 6.99
CA ILE A 22 -16.52 -12.77 6.46
C ILE A 22 -15.97 -14.20 6.40
N ARG A 23 -16.10 -14.99 7.46
CA ARG A 23 -15.66 -16.39 7.51
C ARG A 23 -16.39 -17.29 6.51
N THR A 24 -17.63 -16.96 6.16
CA THR A 24 -18.42 -17.72 5.17
C THR A 24 -18.09 -17.31 3.73
N THR A 25 -17.57 -16.09 3.53
CA THR A 25 -17.33 -15.54 2.18
C THR A 25 -15.89 -15.72 1.71
N PHE A 26 -14.91 -15.61 2.63
CA PHE A 26 -13.49 -15.62 2.30
C PHE A 26 -12.82 -16.91 2.80
N GLU A 27 -11.69 -17.27 2.19
CA GLU A 27 -10.85 -18.36 2.71
C GLU A 27 -10.33 -18.01 4.11
N ALA A 28 -9.99 -19.02 4.91
CA ALA A 28 -9.63 -18.83 6.32
C ALA A 28 -8.49 -17.81 6.52
N VAL A 29 -7.46 -17.86 5.67
CA VAL A 29 -6.30 -16.96 5.73
C VAL A 29 -6.70 -15.51 5.47
N ASP A 30 -7.56 -15.28 4.47
CA ASP A 30 -8.04 -13.95 4.11
C ASP A 30 -9.04 -13.43 5.13
N ALA A 31 -9.95 -14.27 5.59
CA ALA A 31 -10.93 -13.95 6.62
C ALA A 31 -10.25 -13.49 7.90
N ASP A 32 -9.25 -14.23 8.39
CA ASP A 32 -8.49 -13.86 9.58
C ASP A 32 -7.72 -12.56 9.36
N SER A 33 -7.14 -12.36 8.17
CA SER A 33 -6.44 -11.12 7.82
C SER A 33 -7.38 -9.91 7.85
N ILE A 34 -8.59 -10.03 7.29
CA ILE A 34 -9.61 -8.98 7.31
C ILE A 34 -10.04 -8.67 8.75
N LEU A 35 -10.31 -9.69 9.55
CA LEU A 35 -10.76 -9.52 10.94
C LEU A 35 -9.69 -8.89 11.83
N TYR A 36 -8.41 -9.04 11.47
CA TYR A 36 -7.30 -8.41 12.17
C TYR A 36 -7.20 -6.89 11.91
N ILE A 37 -7.82 -6.36 10.85
CA ILE A 37 -7.82 -4.93 10.55
C ILE A 37 -8.68 -4.20 11.59
N PRO A 38 -8.11 -3.30 12.41
CA PRO A 38 -8.88 -2.59 13.42
C PRO A 38 -9.82 -1.57 12.78
N LEU A 39 -11.11 -1.64 13.12
CA LEU A 39 -12.08 -0.62 12.74
C LEU A 39 -11.98 0.60 13.66
N ALA A 40 -12.17 1.79 13.10
CA ALA A 40 -12.13 3.03 13.86
C ALA A 40 -13.28 3.11 14.86
N ARG A 41 -12.95 3.32 16.15
CA ARG A 41 -13.91 3.36 17.27
C ARG A 41 -14.91 4.51 17.20
N LYS A 42 -14.52 5.62 16.57
CA LYS A 42 -15.36 6.82 16.40
C LYS A 42 -15.70 6.99 14.93
N ALA A 43 -16.88 7.52 14.65
CA ALA A 43 -17.26 7.91 13.30
C ALA A 43 -16.36 9.05 12.83
N HIS A 44 -15.73 8.84 11.68
CA HIS A 44 -14.88 9.82 11.01
C HIS A 44 -15.25 9.79 9.53
N VAL A 45 -15.09 10.93 8.86
CA VAL A 45 -15.16 10.98 7.39
C VAL A 45 -13.99 10.18 6.85
N ASP A 46 -14.22 9.42 5.78
CA ASP A 46 -13.15 8.67 5.12
C ASP A 46 -12.03 9.64 4.73
N MET A 47 -10.82 9.36 5.21
CA MET A 47 -9.62 10.16 4.96
C MET A 47 -8.56 9.27 4.35
N ILE A 48 -7.91 9.78 3.32
CA ILE A 48 -6.74 9.14 2.73
C ILE A 48 -5.55 9.53 3.59
N ILE A 49 -4.95 8.55 4.26
CA ILE A 49 -3.76 8.73 5.09
C ILE A 49 -2.59 8.09 4.35
N TRP A 50 -1.59 8.90 4.02
CA TRP A 50 -0.31 8.44 3.47
C TRP A 50 0.74 8.46 4.59
N CYS A 51 1.56 7.41 4.67
CA CYS A 51 2.69 7.40 5.60
C CYS A 51 3.76 8.41 5.15
N GLU A 52 4.41 9.03 6.13
CA GLU A 52 5.71 9.72 5.97
C GLU A 52 5.74 11.09 5.28
N GLU A 53 4.59 11.71 4.98
CA GLU A 53 4.57 13.11 4.52
C GLU A 53 3.98 14.05 5.59
N HIS A 54 4.77 15.06 5.98
CA HIS A 54 4.36 16.07 6.97
C HIS A 54 3.38 17.10 6.37
N SER A 55 3.38 17.23 5.04
CA SER A 55 2.41 17.99 4.27
C SER A 55 1.30 17.04 3.86
N SER A 56 0.04 17.40 4.10
CA SER A 56 -1.15 16.58 3.81
C SER A 56 -1.35 16.22 2.32
N GLU A 57 -0.39 16.54 1.45
CA GLU A 57 -0.41 16.27 0.01
C GLU A 57 0.67 15.27 -0.36
N PHE A 58 0.25 14.09 -0.80
CA PHE A 58 1.14 13.08 -1.33
C PHE A 58 1.47 13.37 -2.80
N THR A 59 2.75 13.52 -3.11
CA THR A 59 3.21 13.79 -4.48
C THR A 59 4.02 12.63 -5.03
N VAL A 60 4.25 12.58 -6.34
CA VAL A 60 5.19 11.62 -6.95
C VAL A 60 6.57 11.72 -6.31
N ARG A 61 7.02 12.94 -5.97
CA ARG A 61 8.29 13.18 -5.28
C ARG A 61 8.33 12.53 -3.90
N SER A 62 7.23 12.57 -3.15
CA SER A 62 7.05 11.91 -1.87
C SER A 62 7.22 10.39 -1.98
N ALA A 63 6.57 9.79 -2.98
CA ALA A 63 6.70 8.35 -3.26
C ALA A 63 8.16 7.95 -3.54
N TYR A 64 8.86 8.73 -4.37
CA TYR A 64 10.29 8.48 -4.68
C TYR A 64 11.19 8.68 -3.47
N LYS A 65 10.88 9.60 -2.55
CA LYS A 65 11.63 9.78 -1.30
C LYS A 65 11.45 8.58 -0.37
N LEU A 66 10.22 8.10 -0.19
CA LEU A 66 9.92 6.91 0.63
C LEU A 66 10.63 5.67 0.07
N LEU A 67 10.59 5.46 -1.24
CA LEU A 67 11.32 4.38 -1.90
C LEU A 67 12.84 4.50 -1.66
N GLN A 68 13.41 5.70 -1.82
CA GLN A 68 14.82 5.93 -1.55
C GLN A 68 15.18 5.62 -0.09
N ALA A 69 14.37 6.06 0.87
CA ALA A 69 14.56 5.80 2.31
C ALA A 69 14.53 4.29 2.63
N GLN A 70 13.71 3.50 1.95
CA GLN A 70 13.68 2.04 2.09
C GLN A 70 14.91 1.36 1.47
N THR A 71 15.56 1.99 0.49
CA THR A 71 16.75 1.46 -0.19
C THR A 71 18.09 1.84 0.44
N THR A 72 18.12 2.62 1.54
CA THR A 72 19.35 3.20 2.11
C THR A 72 20.36 2.22 2.71
N ASN A 73 20.17 0.90 2.56
CA ASN A 73 21.27 -0.05 2.83
C ASN A 73 22.34 -0.04 1.73
N THR A 74 22.09 0.66 0.62
CA THR A 74 23.06 0.83 -0.47
C THR A 74 23.27 2.32 -0.76
N CYS A 75 24.53 2.73 -0.88
CA CYS A 75 24.90 4.13 -1.09
C CYS A 75 24.20 4.70 -2.34
N PRO A 76 23.52 5.85 -2.26
CA PRO A 76 22.83 6.48 -3.40
C PRO A 76 23.75 6.71 -4.62
N THR A 77 25.03 6.98 -4.36
CA THR A 77 26.06 7.16 -5.38
C THR A 77 26.31 5.87 -6.16
N ASP A 78 26.31 4.72 -5.50
CA ASP A 78 26.56 3.43 -6.14
C ASP A 78 25.40 3.06 -7.07
N ILE A 79 24.16 3.31 -6.65
CA ILE A 79 22.96 3.06 -7.48
C ILE A 79 22.97 3.95 -8.73
N GLN A 80 23.34 5.23 -8.58
CA GLN A 80 23.44 6.15 -9.73
C GLN A 80 24.53 5.73 -10.72
N ILE A 81 25.68 5.26 -10.22
CA ILE A 81 26.79 4.75 -11.06
C ILE A 81 26.36 3.47 -11.79
N ILE A 82 25.68 2.55 -11.10
CA ILE A 82 25.19 1.30 -11.71
C ILE A 82 24.15 1.60 -12.78
N ALA A 83 23.17 2.46 -12.48
CA ALA A 83 22.11 2.82 -13.43
C ALA A 83 22.69 3.53 -14.67
N THR A 84 23.59 4.49 -14.48
CA THR A 84 24.23 5.19 -15.61
C THR A 84 25.06 4.25 -16.48
N THR A 85 25.81 3.32 -15.86
CA THR A 85 26.60 2.32 -16.60
C THR A 85 25.70 1.36 -17.37
N PHE A 86 24.65 0.84 -16.74
CA PHE A 86 23.69 -0.07 -17.38
C PHE A 86 22.99 0.57 -18.57
N TYR A 87 22.41 1.76 -18.39
CA TYR A 87 21.70 2.43 -19.48
C TYR A 87 22.63 2.86 -20.60
N LYS A 88 23.87 3.27 -20.30
CA LYS A 88 24.87 3.56 -21.34
C LYS A 88 25.17 2.33 -22.20
N GLN A 89 25.41 1.18 -21.56
CA GLN A 89 25.63 -0.08 -22.29
C GLN A 89 24.39 -0.51 -23.09
N LEU A 90 23.20 -0.34 -22.54
CA LEU A 90 21.93 -0.65 -23.21
C LEU A 90 21.74 0.20 -24.48
N TRP A 91 22.05 1.50 -24.41
CA TRP A 91 21.96 2.40 -25.57
C TRP A 91 23.06 2.20 -26.61
N GLU A 92 24.20 1.63 -26.21
CA GLU A 92 25.30 1.29 -27.12
C GLU A 92 25.11 -0.06 -27.82
N LEU A 93 24.10 -0.86 -27.45
CA LEU A 93 23.79 -2.09 -28.18
C LEU A 93 23.30 -1.74 -29.59
N GLN A 94 24.04 -2.20 -30.61
CA GLN A 94 23.52 -2.25 -31.98
C GLN A 94 22.59 -3.45 -32.12
N ILE A 95 21.33 -3.22 -31.76
CA ILE A 95 20.25 -4.17 -31.99
C ILE A 95 19.86 -4.06 -33.48
N PRO A 96 19.68 -5.18 -34.21
CA PRO A 96 19.26 -5.18 -35.62
C PRO A 96 17.93 -4.46 -35.87
#